data_AF-A0A9D0H210-F1
#
_entry.id   AF-A0A9D0H210-F1
#
_cell.length_a   1.000
_cell.length_b   1.000
_cell.length_c   1.000
_cell.angle_alpha   90.00
_cell.angle_beta   90.00
_cell.angle_gamma   90.00
#
_symmetry.space_group_name_H-M   'P 1'
#
loop_
_entity.id
_entity.type
_entity.pdbx_description
1 polymer ?
#
loop_
_entity_poly.entity_id
_entity_poly.type
_entity_poly.pdbx_seq_one_letter_code
_entity_poly.pdbx_strand_id
1 'polypeptide(L)' 'MKTLIFDIWGDFGHFKKFYTTSSPLTFSVPPPTAIYGILGAILGLSKNDYL' A
#
# COMPACT_ATOMS: atom_id res chain seq x y z
N MET A 1 8.89 8.32 -22.09
CA MET A 1 8.85 8.14 -20.62
C MET A 1 9.16 6.67 -20.33
N LYS A 2 10.00 6.35 -19.34
CA LYS A 2 10.23 4.96 -18.91
C LYS A 2 9.39 4.69 -17.67
N THR A 3 8.69 3.55 -17.64
CA THR A 3 7.78 3.16 -16.56
C THR A 3 8.06 1.73 -16.13
N LEU A 4 7.83 1.46 -14.85
CA LEU A 4 7.90 0.12 -14.25
C LEU A 4 6.49 -0.32 -13.89
N ILE A 5 6.14 -1.56 -14.25
CA ILE A 5 4.79 -2.12 -14.12
C ILE A 5 4.90 -3.37 -13.24
N PHE A 6 3.98 -3.50 -12.29
CA PHE A 6 3.87 -4.65 -11.39
C PHE A 6 2.46 -5.21 -11.46
N ASP A 7 2.35 -6.53 -11.56
CA ASP A 7 1.10 -7.24 -11.32
C ASP A 7 1.02 -7.58 -9.83
N ILE A 8 -0.01 -7.08 -9.15
CA ILE A 8 -0.23 -7.31 -7.71
C ILE A 8 -1.62 -7.92 -7.57
N TRP A 9 -1.69 -9.10 -6.95
CA TRP A 9 -2.93 -9.81 -6.72
C TRP A 9 -2.95 -10.50 -5.35
N GLY A 10 -4.14 -10.80 -4.88
CA GLY A 10 -4.40 -11.53 -3.64
C GLY A 10 -5.90 -11.69 -3.44
N ASP A 11 -6.30 -12.66 -2.62
CA ASP A 11 -7.73 -12.93 -2.37
C ASP A 11 -8.43 -11.77 -1.64
N PHE A 12 -7.67 -10.95 -0.91
CA PHE A 12 -8.16 -9.80 -0.15
C PHE A 12 -7.18 -8.63 -0.23
N GLY A 13 -7.72 -7.41 -0.20
CA GLY A 13 -6.95 -6.17 -0.07
C GLY A 13 -7.70 -5.16 0.79
N HIS A 14 -7.15 -4.80 1.94
CA HIS A 14 -7.75 -3.84 2.85
C HIS A 14 -6.90 -2.56 2.98
N PHE A 15 -7.46 -1.44 2.52
CA PHE A 15 -6.84 -0.13 2.52
C PHE A 15 -7.63 0.81 3.43
N LYS A 16 -7.34 0.77 4.74
CA LYS A 16 -8.11 1.48 5.77
C LYS A 16 -8.27 2.96 5.47
N LYS A 17 -9.52 3.45 5.47
CA LYS A 17 -9.80 4.89 5.45
C LYS A 17 -9.45 5.52 6.81
N PHE A 18 -8.63 6.57 6.80
CA PHE A 18 -8.11 7.17 8.04
C PHE A 18 -9.17 7.85 8.91
N TYR A 19 -10.29 8.27 8.32
CA TYR A 19 -11.34 9.04 8.98
C TYR A 19 -12.45 8.18 9.61
N THR A 20 -12.41 6.86 9.44
CA THR A 20 -13.38 5.96 10.09
C THR A 20 -12.74 5.26 11.28
N THR A 21 -13.41 5.33 12.42
CA THR A 21 -12.93 4.79 13.69
C THR A 21 -13.54 3.41 13.98
N SER A 22 -14.84 3.24 13.68
CA SER A 22 -15.59 2.02 14.05
C SER A 22 -15.87 1.07 12.88
N SER A 23 -15.86 1.55 11.63
CA SER A 23 -16.19 0.72 10.46
C SER A 23 -14.93 0.41 9.65
N PRO A 24 -14.67 -0.86 9.27
CA PRO A 24 -13.50 -1.21 8.45
C PRO A 24 -13.76 -0.86 6.98
N LEU A 25 -13.78 0.44 6.65
CA LEU A 25 -13.92 0.90 5.27
C LEU A 25 -12.57 0.84 4.55
N THR A 26 -12.59 0.32 3.32
CA THR A 26 -11.44 0.31 2.43
C THR A 26 -11.55 1.40 1.36
N PHE A 27 -10.43 1.98 0.96
CA PHE A 27 -10.34 2.72 -0.30
C PHE A 27 -10.51 1.76 -1.48
N SER A 28 -11.09 2.26 -2.58
CA SER A 28 -11.32 1.47 -3.81
C SER A 28 -10.04 1.17 -4.57
N VAL A 29 -8.99 1.94 -4.33
CA VAL A 29 -7.65 1.76 -4.89
C VAL A 29 -6.62 1.88 -3.76
N PRO A 30 -5.45 1.22 -3.88
CA PRO A 30 -4.37 1.40 -2.92
C PRO A 30 -3.99 2.89 -2.81
N PRO A 31 -4.01 3.49 -1.61
CA PRO A 31 -3.55 4.86 -1.44
C PRO A 31 -2.03 4.96 -1.67
N PRO A 32 -1.49 6.16 -1.95
CA PRO A 32 -0.05 6.34 -2.20
C PRO A 32 0.84 5.75 -1.09
N THR A 33 0.43 5.86 0.17
CA THR A 33 1.16 5.29 1.32
C THR A 33 1.28 3.76 1.26
N ALA A 34 0.25 3.07 0.78
CA ALA A 34 0.29 1.63 0.59
C ALA A 34 1.25 1.25 -0.56
N ILE A 35 1.24 2.02 -1.65
CA ILE A 35 2.15 1.80 -2.78
C ILE A 35 3.60 1.98 -2.35
N TYR A 36 3.92 3.05 -1.59
CA TYR A 36 5.26 3.25 -1.06
C TYR A 36 5.69 2.11 -0.12
N GLY A 37 4.78 1.62 0.73
CA GLY A 37 5.04 0.46 1.58
C GLY A 37 5.34 -0.82 0.78
N ILE A 38 4.55 -1.09 -0.27
CA ILE A 38 4.78 -2.24 -1.17
C ILE A 38 6.14 -2.12 -1.85
N LEU A 39 6.48 -0.95 -2.38
CA LEU A 39 7.78 -0.70 -3.01
C LEU A 39 8.93 -0.85 -2.01
N GLY A 40 8.80 -0.31 -0.80
CA GLY A 40 9.79 -0.46 0.27
C GLY A 40 10.01 -1.92 0.66
N ALA A 41 8.95 -2.71 0.74
CA ALA A 41 9.04 -4.14 1.01
C ALA A 41 9.74 -4.90 -0.13
N ILE A 42 9.45 -4.57 -1.40
CA ILE A 42 10.15 -5.15 -2.57
C ILE A 42 11.64 -4.82 -2.54
N LEU A 43 12.01 -3.61 -2.12
CA LEU A 43 13.40 -3.17 -1.97
C LEU A 43 14.10 -3.75 -0.73
N GLY A 44 13.37 -4.42 0.17
CA GLY A 44 13.91 -4.96 1.42
C GLY A 44 14.19 -3.90 2.50
N LEU A 45 13.56 -2.72 2.42
CA LEU A 45 13.72 -1.65 3.41
C LEU A 45 12.96 -1.99 4.70
N SER A 46 13.63 -1.88 5.84
CA SER A 46 12.98 -1.99 7.13
C SER A 46 12.22 -0.72 7.46
N LYS A 47 11.21 -0.83 8.33
CA LYS A 47 10.45 0.32 8.85
C LYS A 47 11.36 1.43 9.41
N ASN A 48 12.51 1.06 9.95
CA ASN A 48 13.46 1.99 10.56
C ASN A 48 14.39 2.65 9.54
N ASP A 49 14.43 2.17 8.30
CA ASP A 49 15.33 2.69 7.27
C ASP A 49 14.69 3.82 6.45
N TYR A 50 13.36 3.99 6.52
CA TYR A 50 12.60 4.97 5.73
C TYR A 50 11.67 5.91 6.52
N LEU A 51 11.53 5.73 7.85
CA LEU A 51 10.78 6.63 8.76
C LEU A 51 11.75 7.37 9.69
#